data_AF-A0A959I4Z9-F1
#
_entry.id   AF-A0A959I4Z9-F1
#
_cell.length_a   1.000
_cell.length_b   1.000
_cell.length_c   1.000
_cell.angle_alpha   90.00
_cell.angle_beta   90.00
_cell.angle_gamma   90.00
#
_symmetry.space_group_name_H-M   'P 1'
#
loop_
_entity.id
_entity.type
_entity.pdbx_description
1 polymer ?
#
loop_
_entity_poly.entity_id
_entity_poly.type
_entity_poly.pdbx_seq_one_letter_code
_entity_poly.pdbx_strand_id
1 'polypeptide(L)'
;MDPKQKALLEHFQARIDAEEKIEPKDWMPDEYRKTLIRQISQHAHSEIVGMLPEGNWVTRAPSLRRKVALLAKVQDEAGHGLYLYSAAETLGTSRDEMYRDLLDGKAKYSSIFNYPTLSWADIGAIGWLVDGAAIINQVMLTRTSYGPYARAMVRICKEESFHQRQGYEIMLTLCRGTGVQKEMAQDALNRWWWPSLMMFGPRDQESTHTELSMKWKIKRKS
;
A
#
# COMPACT_ATOMS: atom_id res chain seq x y z
N MET A 1 11.13 11.72 33.11
CA MET A 1 9.83 11.88 32.42
C MET A 1 8.84 12.45 33.40
N ASP A 2 8.08 13.47 33.02
CA ASP A 2 7.01 14.05 33.86
C ASP A 2 6.02 12.94 34.29
N PRO A 3 5.67 12.82 35.59
CA PRO A 3 4.70 11.85 36.07
C PRO A 3 3.37 11.83 35.30
N LYS A 4 2.89 13.00 34.84
CA LYS A 4 1.65 13.06 34.03
C LYS A 4 1.85 12.42 32.65
N GLN A 5 2.98 12.69 32.01
CA GLN A 5 3.34 12.06 30.73
C GLN A 5 3.51 10.54 30.87
N LYS A 6 4.06 10.06 32.00
CA LYS A 6 4.14 8.62 32.29
C LYS A 6 2.76 7.97 32.38
N ALA A 7 1.83 8.58 33.12
CA ALA A 7 0.48 8.07 33.26
C ALA A 7 -0.27 8.02 31.92
N LEU A 8 -0.10 9.04 31.06
CA LEU A 8 -0.67 9.06 29.72
C LEU A 8 -0.12 7.93 28.83
N LEU A 9 1.20 7.69 28.88
CA LEU A 9 1.83 6.60 28.14
C LEU A 9 1.36 5.22 28.61
N GLU A 10 1.23 5.02 29.91
CA GLU A 10 0.72 3.76 30.50
C GLU A 10 -0.74 3.52 30.10
N HIS A 11 -1.58 4.56 30.16
CA HIS A 11 -2.98 4.47 29.71
C HIS A 11 -3.09 4.14 28.22
N PHE A 12 -2.29 4.82 27.37
CA PHE A 12 -2.23 4.52 25.95
C PHE A 12 -1.79 3.07 25.68
N GLN A 13 -0.72 2.61 26.33
CA GLN A 13 -0.25 1.24 26.15
C GLN A 13 -1.29 0.21 26.61
N ALA A 14 -1.99 0.46 27.72
CA ALA A 14 -3.08 -0.41 28.18
C ALA A 14 -4.20 -0.54 27.14
N ARG A 15 -4.57 0.56 26.47
CA ARG A 15 -5.55 0.53 25.36
C ARG A 15 -5.05 -0.28 24.16
N ILE A 16 -3.78 -0.09 23.77
CA ILE A 16 -3.15 -0.89 22.71
C ILE A 16 -3.17 -2.39 23.06
N ASP A 17 -2.79 -2.74 24.29
CA ASP A 17 -2.72 -4.12 24.77
C ASP A 17 -4.11 -4.77 24.78
N ALA A 18 -5.14 -4.01 25.14
CA ALA A 18 -6.55 -4.39 25.09
C ALA A 18 -7.18 -4.43 23.68
N GLU A 19 -6.41 -4.16 22.62
CA GLU A 19 -6.87 -4.10 21.21
C GLU A 19 -7.90 -3.00 20.92
N GLU A 20 -7.99 -2.00 21.79
CA GLU A 20 -8.82 -0.83 21.55
C GLU A 20 -8.22 0.02 20.43
N LYS A 21 -9.09 0.51 19.53
CA LYS A 21 -8.65 1.42 18.48
C LYS A 21 -8.38 2.80 19.06
N ILE A 22 -7.27 3.38 18.64
CA ILE A 22 -6.92 4.78 18.88
C ILE A 22 -7.64 5.62 17.81
N GLU A 23 -8.37 6.62 18.26
CA GLU A 23 -9.17 7.52 17.42
C GLU A 23 -8.57 8.95 17.42
N PRO A 24 -8.96 9.82 16.47
CA PRO A 24 -8.29 11.13 16.28
C PRO A 24 -8.28 12.06 17.50
N LYS A 25 -9.29 11.95 18.36
CA LYS A 25 -9.43 12.77 19.58
C LYS A 25 -8.72 12.18 20.79
N ASP A 26 -8.26 10.94 20.69
CA ASP A 26 -7.53 10.29 21.78
C ASP A 26 -6.15 10.91 21.95
N TRP A 27 -5.69 10.95 23.18
CA TRP A 27 -4.28 11.20 23.43
C TRP A 27 -3.45 10.03 22.88
N MET A 28 -2.35 10.36 22.20
CA MET A 28 -1.39 9.40 21.66
C MET A 28 0.02 9.98 21.73
N PRO A 29 1.08 9.16 21.84
CA PRO A 29 2.46 9.64 21.82
C PRO A 29 2.78 10.36 20.50
N ASP A 30 3.58 11.43 20.56
CA ASP A 30 3.98 12.16 19.34
C ASP A 30 4.73 11.26 18.35
N GLU A 31 5.55 10.35 18.84
CA GLU A 31 6.27 9.39 18.00
C GLU A 31 5.33 8.36 17.33
N TYR A 32 4.22 8.00 17.99
CA TYR A 32 3.15 7.18 17.39
C TYR A 32 2.47 7.94 16.26
N ARG A 33 2.10 9.20 16.52
CA ARG A 33 1.49 10.11 15.53
C ARG A 33 2.40 10.31 14.32
N LYS A 34 3.67 10.67 14.52
CA LYS A 34 4.65 10.87 13.44
C LYS A 34 4.88 9.60 12.63
N THR A 35 4.98 8.45 13.29
CA THR A 35 5.16 7.15 12.61
C THR A 35 3.97 6.82 11.72
N LEU A 36 2.75 7.06 12.20
CA LEU A 36 1.53 6.87 11.39
C LEU A 36 1.42 7.88 10.27
N ILE A 37 1.70 9.17 10.49
CA ILE A 37 1.72 10.16 9.42
C ILE A 37 2.67 9.70 8.31
N ARG A 38 3.91 9.34 8.68
CA ARG A 38 4.90 8.82 7.73
C ARG A 38 4.41 7.59 6.98
N GLN A 39 3.82 6.61 7.68
CA GLN A 39 3.42 5.36 7.03
C GLN A 39 2.19 5.54 6.14
N ILE A 40 1.16 6.23 6.62
CA ILE A 40 -0.10 6.43 5.89
C ILE A 40 0.12 7.38 4.71
N SER A 41 0.94 8.43 4.86
CA SER A 41 1.28 9.33 3.75
C SER A 41 2.01 8.58 2.64
N GLN A 42 3.03 7.80 2.98
CA GLN A 42 3.78 7.00 2.00
C GLN A 42 2.92 5.92 1.35
N HIS A 43 1.92 5.39 2.06
CA HIS A 43 0.90 4.53 1.47
C HIS A 43 0.05 5.30 0.45
N ALA A 44 -0.46 6.48 0.81
CA ALA A 44 -1.22 7.34 -0.10
C ALA A 44 -0.39 7.73 -1.34
N HIS A 45 0.89 8.05 -1.16
CA HIS A 45 1.81 8.34 -2.25
C HIS A 45 1.99 7.13 -3.16
N SER A 46 2.03 5.93 -2.59
CA SER A 46 2.15 4.68 -3.34
C SER A 46 0.96 4.48 -4.28
N GLU A 47 -0.27 4.76 -3.83
CA GLU A 47 -1.45 4.73 -4.71
C GLU A 47 -1.30 5.70 -5.89
N ILE A 48 -0.92 6.96 -5.63
CA ILE A 48 -0.82 7.98 -6.68
C ILE A 48 0.29 7.66 -7.68
N VAL A 49 1.45 7.20 -7.21
CA VAL A 49 2.58 6.86 -8.10
C VAL A 49 2.32 5.54 -8.83
N GLY A 50 1.58 4.61 -8.23
CA GLY A 50 1.19 3.33 -8.83
C GLY A 50 0.35 3.44 -10.10
N MET A 51 -0.43 4.52 -10.21
CA MET A 51 -1.20 4.84 -11.41
C MET A 51 -0.31 5.07 -12.65
N LEU A 52 0.97 5.44 -12.50
CA LEU A 52 1.86 5.79 -13.61
C LEU A 52 2.28 4.57 -14.46
N PRO A 53 2.90 3.51 -13.88
CA PRO A 53 3.28 2.33 -14.66
C PRO A 53 2.09 1.64 -15.34
N GLU A 54 0.92 1.64 -14.71
CA GLU A 54 -0.30 1.07 -15.29
C GLU A 54 -0.97 2.01 -16.31
N GLY A 55 -1.04 3.30 -16.00
CA GLY A 55 -1.50 4.36 -16.90
C GLY A 55 -0.77 4.36 -18.24
N ASN A 56 0.52 4.00 -18.24
CA ASN A 56 1.35 3.81 -19.43
C ASN A 56 0.69 2.89 -20.47
N TRP A 57 -0.08 1.88 -20.05
CA TRP A 57 -0.69 0.88 -20.94
C TRP A 57 -2.19 1.10 -21.21
N VAL A 58 -2.84 2.08 -20.60
CA VAL A 58 -4.27 2.36 -20.79
C VAL A 58 -4.62 2.56 -22.27
N THR A 59 -3.82 3.30 -23.03
CA THR A 59 -4.09 3.56 -24.45
C THR A 59 -3.75 2.36 -25.35
N ARG A 60 -2.90 1.43 -24.86
CA ARG A 60 -2.29 0.33 -25.63
C ARG A 60 -2.80 -1.07 -25.24
N ALA A 61 -3.75 -1.16 -24.31
CA ALA A 61 -4.36 -2.42 -23.91
C ALA A 61 -4.91 -3.20 -25.13
N PRO A 62 -4.68 -4.52 -25.22
CA PRO A 62 -4.89 -5.31 -26.43
C PRO A 62 -6.36 -5.62 -26.74
N SER A 63 -7.29 -5.27 -25.85
CA SER A 63 -8.72 -5.40 -26.08
C SER A 63 -9.51 -4.41 -25.24
N LEU A 64 -10.73 -4.08 -25.67
CA LEU A 64 -11.62 -3.19 -24.92
C LEU A 64 -11.96 -3.73 -23.53
N ARG A 65 -12.16 -5.06 -23.40
CA ARG A 65 -12.41 -5.69 -22.10
C ARG A 65 -11.26 -5.42 -21.12
N ARG A 66 -10.01 -5.61 -21.56
CA ARG A 66 -8.84 -5.35 -20.71
C ARG A 66 -8.61 -3.87 -20.46
N LYS A 67 -8.90 -3.01 -21.44
CA LYS A 67 -8.83 -1.55 -21.31
C LYS A 67 -9.79 -1.01 -20.24
N VAL A 68 -11.05 -1.45 -20.26
CA VAL A 68 -12.06 -1.03 -19.28
C VAL A 68 -11.68 -1.51 -17.87
N ALA A 69 -11.21 -2.75 -17.73
CA ALA A 69 -10.74 -3.25 -16.45
C ALA A 69 -9.56 -2.45 -15.89
N LEU A 70 -8.58 -2.11 -16.74
CA LEU A 70 -7.42 -1.30 -16.34
C LEU A 70 -7.82 0.12 -15.96
N LEU A 71 -8.74 0.75 -16.71
CA LEU A 71 -9.28 2.07 -16.36
C LEU A 71 -9.97 2.06 -14.99
N ALA A 72 -10.78 1.04 -14.72
CA ALA A 72 -11.44 0.90 -13.43
C ALA A 72 -10.44 0.73 -12.28
N LYS A 73 -9.40 -0.10 -12.47
CA LYS A 73 -8.32 -0.27 -11.48
C LYS A 73 -7.62 1.05 -11.16
N VAL A 74 -7.12 1.74 -12.18
CA VAL A 74 -6.40 3.03 -12.01
C VAL A 74 -7.31 4.11 -11.40
N GLN A 75 -8.61 4.09 -11.71
CA GLN A 75 -9.58 4.97 -11.06
C GLN A 75 -9.71 4.66 -9.56
N ASP A 76 -9.80 3.39 -9.18
CA ASP A 76 -9.92 2.98 -7.78
C ASP A 76 -8.65 3.30 -6.99
N GLU A 77 -7.45 3.16 -7.58
CA GLU A 77 -6.18 3.60 -6.96
C GLU A 77 -6.21 5.09 -6.59
N ALA A 78 -6.74 5.95 -7.47
CA ALA A 78 -6.92 7.36 -7.14
C ALA A 78 -7.87 7.55 -5.94
N GLY A 79 -8.95 6.77 -5.87
CA GLY A 79 -9.88 6.74 -4.74
C GLY A 79 -9.22 6.26 -3.43
N HIS A 80 -8.41 5.22 -3.50
CA HIS A 80 -7.64 4.70 -2.36
C HIS A 80 -6.67 5.74 -1.82
N GLY A 81 -5.96 6.44 -2.71
CA GLY A 81 -5.10 7.56 -2.34
C GLY A 81 -5.86 8.64 -1.56
N LEU A 82 -7.08 8.98 -2.01
CA LEU A 82 -7.94 9.94 -1.29
C LEU A 82 -8.35 9.43 0.10
N TYR A 83 -8.71 8.15 0.24
CA TYR A 83 -9.04 7.56 1.55
C TYR A 83 -7.85 7.63 2.51
N LEU A 84 -6.64 7.34 2.02
CA LEU A 84 -5.42 7.33 2.80
C LEU A 84 -4.98 8.73 3.22
N TYR A 85 -5.03 9.71 2.31
CA TYR A 85 -4.80 11.11 2.68
C TYR A 85 -5.81 11.56 3.74
N SER A 86 -7.09 11.25 3.56
CA SER A 86 -8.13 11.58 4.56
C SER A 86 -7.84 10.94 5.92
N ALA A 87 -7.36 9.69 5.95
CA ALA A 87 -6.97 9.03 7.19
C ALA A 87 -5.75 9.69 7.85
N ALA A 88 -4.75 10.10 7.07
CA ALA A 88 -3.56 10.80 7.58
C ALA A 88 -3.89 12.21 8.11
N GLU A 89 -4.80 12.95 7.46
CA GLU A 89 -5.20 14.31 7.90
C GLU A 89 -5.83 14.31 9.30
N THR A 90 -6.45 13.20 9.72
CA THR A 90 -6.96 13.05 11.10
C THR A 90 -5.87 13.11 12.17
N LEU A 91 -4.59 12.97 11.79
CA LEU A 91 -3.44 13.08 12.70
C LEU A 91 -2.88 14.50 12.79
N GLY A 92 -3.43 15.47 12.04
CA GLY A 92 -3.09 16.88 12.13
C GLY A 92 -2.09 17.40 11.09
N THR A 93 -1.79 16.63 10.04
CA THR A 93 -1.07 17.12 8.85
C THR A 93 -2.06 17.44 7.72
N SER A 94 -1.63 18.14 6.67
CA SER A 94 -2.45 18.42 5.48
C SER A 94 -2.04 17.56 4.29
N ARG A 95 -2.98 17.23 3.41
CA ARG A 95 -2.68 16.58 2.13
C ARG A 95 -1.64 17.34 1.31
N ASP A 96 -1.74 18.66 1.25
CA ASP A 96 -0.82 19.49 0.46
C ASP A 96 0.62 19.42 0.98
N GLU A 97 0.81 19.39 2.29
CA GLU A 97 2.13 19.19 2.91
C GLU A 97 2.68 17.81 2.57
N MET A 98 1.91 16.75 2.80
CA MET A 98 2.32 15.38 2.49
C MET A 98 2.66 15.21 1.00
N TYR A 99 1.84 15.76 0.11
CA TYR A 99 2.06 15.67 -1.33
C TYR A 99 3.28 16.49 -1.79
N ARG A 100 3.52 17.65 -1.19
CA ARG A 100 4.75 18.42 -1.44
C ARG A 100 5.99 17.65 -0.98
N ASP A 101 5.93 17.00 0.18
CA ASP A 101 7.05 16.19 0.67
C ASP A 101 7.35 15.00 -0.25
N LEU A 102 6.35 14.41 -0.89
CA LEU A 102 6.54 13.42 -1.96
C LEU A 102 7.30 14.03 -3.15
N LEU A 103 6.84 15.18 -3.66
CA LEU A 103 7.43 15.83 -4.84
C LEU A 103 8.86 16.33 -4.57
N ASP A 104 9.14 16.79 -3.35
CA ASP A 104 10.47 17.22 -2.90
C ASP A 104 11.41 16.04 -2.60
N GLY A 105 10.92 14.79 -2.65
CA GLY A 105 11.69 13.59 -2.34
C GLY A 105 11.98 13.38 -0.84
N LYS A 106 11.29 14.10 0.04
CA LYS A 106 11.39 13.96 1.52
C LYS A 106 10.59 12.76 2.03
N ALA A 107 9.46 12.47 1.39
CA ALA A 107 8.65 11.30 1.65
C ALA A 107 8.81 10.25 0.53
N LYS A 108 8.71 8.98 0.91
CA LYS A 108 8.84 7.84 -0.01
C LYS A 108 7.48 7.42 -0.60
N TYR A 109 7.54 6.53 -1.56
CA TYR A 109 6.44 5.67 -2.01
C TYR A 109 7.00 4.25 -2.18
N SER A 110 6.14 3.27 -2.46
CA SER A 110 6.55 1.89 -2.65
C SER A 110 7.59 1.76 -3.76
N SER A 111 8.71 1.08 -3.46
CA SER A 111 9.84 0.94 -4.40
C SER A 111 9.43 0.28 -5.72
N ILE A 112 8.38 -0.55 -5.70
CA ILE A 112 7.87 -1.29 -6.85
C ILE A 112 7.49 -0.41 -8.04
N PHE A 113 7.09 0.83 -7.80
CA PHE A 113 6.65 1.75 -8.85
C PHE A 113 7.80 2.47 -9.58
N ASN A 114 9.04 2.13 -9.25
CA ASN A 114 10.22 2.57 -10.01
C ASN A 114 10.57 1.64 -11.19
N TYR A 115 9.86 0.53 -11.35
CA TYR A 115 10.13 -0.45 -12.41
C TYR A 115 9.26 -0.17 -13.66
N PRO A 116 9.84 -0.23 -14.87
CA PRO A 116 9.12 0.13 -16.09
C PRO A 116 8.19 -0.99 -16.59
N THR A 117 7.05 -0.60 -17.16
CA THR A 117 6.12 -1.52 -17.84
C THR A 117 6.44 -1.65 -19.33
N LEU A 118 7.25 -2.64 -19.68
CA LEU A 118 7.82 -2.80 -21.03
C LEU A 118 6.93 -3.56 -22.01
N SER A 119 6.02 -4.41 -21.51
CA SER A 119 5.09 -5.22 -22.30
C SER A 119 3.70 -5.24 -21.65
N TRP A 120 2.70 -5.76 -22.37
CA TRP A 120 1.36 -5.93 -21.80
C TRP A 120 1.35 -6.95 -20.64
N ALA A 121 2.25 -7.93 -20.65
CA ALA A 121 2.36 -8.90 -19.57
C ALA A 121 2.76 -8.25 -18.23
N ASP A 122 3.45 -7.12 -18.26
CA ASP A 122 3.78 -6.35 -17.06
C ASP A 122 2.53 -5.90 -16.30
N ILE A 123 1.46 -5.53 -17.00
CA ILE A 123 0.18 -5.16 -16.37
C ILE A 123 -0.46 -6.37 -15.68
N GLY A 124 -0.35 -7.55 -16.29
CA GLY A 124 -0.77 -8.80 -15.66
C GLY A 124 0.07 -9.14 -14.43
N ALA A 125 1.39 -8.95 -14.50
CA ALA A 125 2.31 -9.21 -13.41
C ALA A 125 2.12 -8.23 -12.23
N ILE A 126 1.92 -6.94 -12.50
CA ILE A 126 1.57 -5.94 -11.48
C ILE A 126 0.26 -6.33 -10.81
N GLY A 127 -0.82 -6.44 -11.59
CA GLY A 127 -2.12 -6.80 -11.04
C GLY A 127 -2.15 -8.14 -10.31
N TRP A 128 -1.27 -9.10 -10.64
CA TRP A 128 -1.24 -10.38 -9.92
C TRP A 128 -0.29 -10.39 -8.71
N LEU A 129 0.99 -10.10 -8.94
CA LEU A 129 2.07 -10.25 -7.95
C LEU A 129 2.19 -9.03 -7.05
N VAL A 130 2.19 -7.83 -7.64
CA VAL A 130 2.36 -6.58 -6.91
C VAL A 130 1.13 -6.32 -6.04
N ASP A 131 -0.06 -6.34 -6.62
CA ASP A 131 -1.31 -6.23 -5.85
C ASP A 131 -1.46 -7.41 -4.86
N GLY A 132 -1.02 -8.61 -5.24
CA GLY A 132 -1.02 -9.77 -4.34
C GLY A 132 -0.18 -9.55 -3.09
N ALA A 133 1.03 -8.99 -3.25
CA ALA A 133 1.89 -8.62 -2.14
C ALA A 133 1.29 -7.48 -1.30
N ALA A 134 0.71 -6.48 -1.98
CA ALA A 134 0.02 -5.36 -1.36
C ALA A 134 -1.14 -5.84 -0.46
N ILE A 135 -2.03 -6.68 -0.98
CA ILE A 135 -3.16 -7.27 -0.26
C ILE A 135 -2.71 -8.05 0.98
N ILE A 136 -1.64 -8.84 0.90
CA ILE A 136 -1.13 -9.56 2.07
C ILE A 136 -0.75 -8.57 3.19
N ASN A 137 -0.10 -7.46 2.85
CA ASN A 137 0.26 -6.41 3.82
C ASN A 137 -0.99 -5.67 4.33
N GLN A 138 -1.84 -5.21 3.42
CA GLN A 138 -3.03 -4.40 3.73
C GLN A 138 -4.06 -5.15 4.56
N VAL A 139 -4.28 -6.45 4.30
CA VAL A 139 -5.19 -7.29 5.11
C VAL A 139 -4.72 -7.33 6.56
N MET A 140 -3.40 -7.40 6.81
CA MET A 140 -2.87 -7.32 8.17
C MET A 140 -3.10 -5.94 8.81
N LEU A 141 -3.04 -4.87 8.00
CA LEU A 141 -3.30 -3.50 8.44
C LEU A 141 -4.77 -3.19 8.69
N THR A 142 -5.73 -4.02 8.25
CA THR A 142 -7.14 -3.90 8.68
C THR A 142 -7.31 -4.00 10.20
N ARG A 143 -6.31 -4.56 10.89
CA ARG A 143 -6.26 -4.66 12.35
C ARG A 143 -5.24 -3.71 13.00
N THR A 144 -4.63 -2.79 12.27
CA THR A 144 -3.73 -1.78 12.85
C THR A 144 -4.42 -1.00 13.99
N SER A 145 -3.64 -0.51 14.96
CA SER A 145 -4.19 0.11 16.17
C SER A 145 -4.90 1.45 15.92
N TYR A 146 -4.56 2.17 14.85
CA TYR A 146 -5.21 3.44 14.52
C TYR A 146 -6.52 3.23 13.75
N GLY A 147 -7.64 3.65 14.33
CA GLY A 147 -8.99 3.42 13.83
C GLY A 147 -9.23 3.90 12.40
N PRO A 148 -8.93 5.18 12.07
CA PRO A 148 -9.11 5.69 10.71
C PRO A 148 -8.35 4.88 9.65
N TYR A 149 -7.11 4.49 9.96
CA TYR A 149 -6.29 3.71 9.04
C TYR A 149 -6.82 2.28 8.87
N ALA A 150 -7.19 1.61 9.97
CA ALA A 150 -7.82 0.29 9.93
C ALA A 150 -9.08 0.28 9.07
N ARG A 151 -9.95 1.30 9.20
CA ARG A 151 -11.19 1.42 8.42
C ARG A 151 -10.93 1.70 6.94
N ALA A 152 -9.92 2.50 6.61
CA ALA A 152 -9.51 2.71 5.21
C ALA A 152 -9.04 1.40 4.58
N MET A 153 -8.19 0.64 5.28
CA MET A 153 -7.71 -0.68 4.82
C MET A 153 -8.84 -1.67 4.56
N VAL A 154 -9.90 -1.67 5.38
CA VAL A 154 -11.07 -2.55 5.14
C VAL A 154 -11.78 -2.21 3.83
N ARG A 155 -11.87 -0.93 3.44
CA ARG A 155 -12.50 -0.54 2.16
C ARG A 155 -11.59 -0.90 0.99
N ILE A 156 -10.34 -0.47 1.07
CA ILE A 156 -9.32 -0.69 0.03
C ILE A 156 -9.16 -2.20 -0.26
N CYS A 157 -9.03 -3.05 0.76
CA CYS A 157 -8.90 -4.51 0.57
C CYS A 157 -10.12 -5.14 -0.12
N LYS A 158 -11.33 -4.60 0.04
CA LYS A 158 -12.53 -5.11 -0.63
C LYS A 158 -12.47 -4.82 -2.13
N GLU A 159 -11.98 -3.63 -2.50
CA GLU A 159 -11.89 -3.17 -3.89
C GLU A 159 -10.70 -3.84 -4.61
N GLU A 160 -9.51 -3.84 -4.02
CA GLU A 160 -8.29 -4.37 -4.66
C GLU A 160 -8.31 -5.87 -4.95
N SER A 161 -8.96 -6.67 -4.10
CA SER A 161 -9.02 -8.13 -4.32
C SER A 161 -9.68 -8.52 -5.64
N PHE A 162 -10.59 -7.67 -6.14
CA PHE A 162 -11.20 -7.85 -7.45
C PHE A 162 -10.19 -7.57 -8.57
N HIS A 163 -9.47 -6.44 -8.50
CA HIS A 163 -8.45 -6.07 -9.49
C HIS A 163 -7.30 -7.07 -9.54
N GLN A 164 -6.92 -7.61 -8.38
CA GLN A 164 -5.86 -8.60 -8.29
C GLN A 164 -6.19 -9.87 -9.08
N ARG A 165 -7.45 -10.31 -9.01
CA ARG A 165 -7.94 -11.45 -9.80
C ARG A 165 -7.88 -11.16 -11.30
N GLN A 166 -8.17 -9.93 -11.72
CA GLN A 166 -8.10 -9.53 -13.12
C GLN A 166 -6.66 -9.57 -13.66
N GLY A 167 -5.67 -9.18 -12.85
CA GLY A 167 -4.25 -9.34 -13.17
C GLY A 167 -3.85 -10.80 -13.36
N TYR A 168 -4.27 -11.67 -12.43
CA TYR A 168 -4.06 -13.11 -12.56
C TYR A 168 -4.66 -13.69 -13.85
N GLU A 169 -5.87 -13.27 -14.21
CA GLU A 169 -6.50 -13.70 -15.47
C GLU A 169 -5.72 -13.26 -16.71
N ILE A 170 -5.07 -12.10 -16.70
CA ILE A 170 -4.20 -11.66 -17.81
C ILE A 170 -3.05 -12.64 -17.96
N MET A 171 -2.35 -12.95 -16.87
CA MET A 171 -1.22 -13.88 -16.88
C MET A 171 -1.66 -15.28 -17.34
N LEU A 172 -2.78 -15.78 -16.83
CA LEU A 172 -3.33 -17.07 -17.24
C LEU A 172 -3.70 -17.10 -18.73
N THR A 173 -4.26 -16.00 -19.27
CA THR A 173 -4.59 -15.88 -20.70
C THR A 173 -3.32 -15.99 -21.55
N LEU A 174 -2.25 -15.28 -21.18
CA LEU A 174 -0.97 -15.32 -21.89
C LEU A 174 -0.31 -16.70 -21.81
N CYS A 175 -0.32 -17.33 -20.62
CA CYS A 175 0.22 -18.67 -20.41
C CYS A 175 -0.52 -19.77 -21.19
N ARG A 176 -1.78 -19.54 -21.57
CA ARG A 176 -2.58 -20.45 -22.42
C ARG A 176 -2.53 -20.09 -23.91
N GLY A 177 -1.82 -19.02 -24.26
CA GLY A 177 -1.73 -18.46 -25.59
C GLY A 177 -0.65 -19.09 -26.47
N THR A 178 -0.20 -18.32 -27.45
CA THR A 178 0.89 -18.68 -28.37
C THR A 178 2.25 -18.74 -27.66
N GLY A 179 3.28 -19.27 -28.33
CA GLY A 179 4.66 -19.27 -27.79
C GLY A 179 5.13 -17.87 -27.37
N VAL A 180 4.92 -16.87 -28.24
CA VAL A 180 5.27 -15.46 -27.97
C VAL A 180 4.54 -14.90 -26.74
N GLN A 181 3.27 -15.27 -26.53
CA GLN A 181 2.51 -14.83 -25.35
C GLN A 181 3.04 -15.46 -24.06
N LYS A 182 3.42 -16.74 -24.10
CA LYS A 182 4.04 -17.43 -22.96
C LYS A 182 5.41 -16.84 -22.61
N GLU A 183 6.24 -16.56 -23.61
CA GLU A 183 7.53 -15.90 -23.43
C GLU A 183 7.38 -14.50 -22.83
N MET A 184 6.41 -13.71 -23.31
CA MET A 184 6.10 -12.39 -22.75
C MET A 184 5.67 -12.48 -21.28
N ALA A 185 4.84 -13.47 -20.93
CA ALA A 185 4.45 -13.72 -19.54
C ALA A 185 5.64 -14.13 -18.66
N GLN A 186 6.53 -14.99 -19.18
CA GLN A 186 7.72 -15.42 -18.45
C GLN A 186 8.71 -14.26 -18.23
N ASP A 187 8.93 -13.42 -19.23
CA ASP A 187 9.79 -12.23 -19.12
C ASP A 187 9.27 -11.27 -18.04
N ALA A 188 7.96 -10.96 -18.06
CA ALA A 188 7.35 -10.14 -17.02
C ALA A 188 7.49 -10.77 -15.63
N LEU A 189 7.20 -12.07 -15.49
CA LEU A 189 7.38 -12.79 -14.22
C LEU A 189 8.81 -12.66 -13.69
N ASN A 190 9.81 -12.87 -14.54
CA ASN A 190 11.23 -12.78 -14.16
C ASN A 190 11.59 -11.39 -13.62
N ARG A 191 11.10 -10.33 -14.26
CA ARG A 191 11.41 -8.95 -13.87
C ARG A 191 10.64 -8.49 -12.63
N TRP A 192 9.40 -8.93 -12.45
CA TRP A 192 8.51 -8.47 -11.37
C TRP A 192 8.56 -9.32 -10.10
N TRP A 193 9.07 -10.55 -10.15
CA TRP A 193 9.12 -11.45 -8.98
C TRP A 193 9.87 -10.84 -7.79
N TRP A 194 11.15 -10.52 -7.96
CA TRP A 194 11.97 -10.01 -6.87
C TRP A 194 11.52 -8.63 -6.38
N PRO A 195 11.18 -7.66 -7.26
CA PRO A 195 10.61 -6.40 -6.82
C PRO A 195 9.33 -6.56 -5.98
N SER A 196 8.45 -7.49 -6.33
CA SER A 196 7.22 -7.75 -5.55
C SER A 196 7.54 -8.25 -4.15
N LEU A 197 8.59 -9.07 -3.97
CA LEU A 197 9.04 -9.52 -2.65
C LEU A 197 9.66 -8.39 -1.83
N MET A 198 10.30 -7.40 -2.47
CA MET A 198 10.88 -6.25 -1.77
C MET A 198 9.83 -5.33 -1.14
N MET A 199 8.56 -5.42 -1.56
CA MET A 199 7.45 -4.64 -0.98
C MET A 199 7.20 -4.96 0.50
N PHE A 200 7.59 -6.15 0.97
CA PHE A 200 7.47 -6.51 2.39
C PHE A 200 8.50 -5.78 3.27
N GLY A 201 9.45 -5.07 2.66
CA GLY A 201 10.47 -4.30 3.35
C GLY A 201 11.77 -5.10 3.58
N PRO A 202 12.73 -4.50 4.30
CA PRO A 202 13.99 -5.15 4.63
C PRO A 202 13.78 -6.32 5.59
N ARG A 203 14.82 -7.13 5.79
CA ARG A 203 14.81 -8.21 6.79
C ARG A 203 14.55 -7.63 8.18
N ASP A 204 13.96 -8.43 9.07
CA ASP A 204 13.61 -7.98 10.43
C ASP A 204 14.80 -7.37 11.19
N GLN A 205 16.00 -7.95 11.02
CA GLN A 205 17.24 -7.48 11.65
C GLN A 205 17.72 -6.11 11.14
N GLU A 206 17.23 -5.68 9.98
CA GLU A 206 17.58 -4.42 9.31
C GLU A 206 16.45 -3.37 9.41
N SER A 207 15.33 -3.72 10.06
CA SER A 207 14.13 -2.88 10.12
C SER A 207 14.10 -1.99 11.36
N THR A 208 14.53 -0.73 11.20
CA THR A 208 14.64 0.26 12.28
C THR A 208 13.32 0.68 12.94
N HIS A 209 12.17 0.38 12.31
CA HIS A 209 10.84 0.76 12.81
C HIS A 209 10.01 -0.41 13.35
N THR A 210 10.47 -1.66 13.19
CA THR A 210 9.64 -2.85 13.47
C THR A 210 9.32 -2.99 14.94
N GLU A 211 10.30 -2.83 15.84
CA GLU A 211 10.11 -3.01 17.28
C GLU A 211 8.98 -2.11 17.82
N LEU A 212 9.07 -0.81 17.54
CA LEU A 212 8.09 0.17 18.00
C LEU A 212 6.72 0.01 17.32
N SER A 213 6.72 -0.26 16.01
CA SER A 213 5.47 -0.49 15.26
C SER A 213 4.74 -1.74 15.73
N MET A 214 5.45 -2.79 16.12
CA MET A 214 4.86 -4.00 16.69
C MET A 214 4.36 -3.75 18.11
N LYS A 215 5.14 -3.07 18.96
CA LYS A 215 4.73 -2.69 20.34
C LYS A 215 3.43 -1.89 20.35
N TRP A 216 3.28 -0.96 19.42
CA TRP A 216 2.06 -0.15 19.29
C TRP A 216 0.99 -0.77 18.38
N LYS A 217 1.19 -2.02 17.96
CA LYS A 217 0.29 -2.77 17.05
C LYS A 217 -0.07 -1.99 15.78
N ILE A 218 0.82 -1.11 15.31
CA ILE A 218 0.76 -0.48 13.98
C ILE A 218 1.04 -1.56 12.93
N LYS A 219 2.16 -2.29 13.10
CA LYS A 219 2.50 -3.52 12.38
C LYS A 219 2.01 -4.70 13.23
N ARG A 220 1.36 -5.69 12.61
CA ARG A 220 0.71 -6.82 13.33
C ARG A 220 1.52 -8.12 13.29
N LYS A 221 2.37 -8.28 12.29
CA LYS A 221 3.23 -9.44 12.07
C LYS A 221 4.44 -8.99 11.26
N SER A 222 5.61 -9.60 11.49
CA SER A 222 6.80 -9.32 10.68
C SER A 222 6.63 -9.77 9.24
#